data_AF-A0A3D2LAT4-F1
#
_entry.id   AF-A0A3D2LAT4-F1
#
_cell.length_a   1.000
_cell.length_b   1.000
_cell.length_c   1.000
_cell.angle_alpha   90.00
_cell.angle_beta   90.00
_cell.angle_gamma   90.00
#
_symmetry.space_group_name_H-M   'P 1'
#
loop_
_entity.id
_entity.type
_entity.pdbx_description
1 polymer ?
#
loop_
_entity_poly.entity_id
_entity_poly.type
_entity_poly.pdbx_seq_one_letter_code
_entity_poly.pdbx_strand_id
1 'polypeptide(L)'
;TDNIRLLGTYAYTHSEYDDEDDNGNPLQFAGNSFRISPEHSFSLAADITIPAGERGDFSIVPSYVWKDHHYFEDDNGYDYAADGAGGFARVRESYPDGTFVEEEQDAYGVANLRLGFDSADDAWGVYVLGENIFDEEYLIDVGNTGGAFGLHTIIRGKPQMLKAGAYIKF
;
A
#
# COMPACT_ATOMS: atom_id res chain seq x y z
N THR A 1 -17.32 -25.66 -12.99
CA THR A 1 -16.20 -25.39 -13.91
C THR A 1 -15.01 -25.12 -13.03
N ASP A 2 -13.99 -25.98 -13.10
CA ASP A 2 -12.87 -25.98 -12.14
C ASP A 2 -11.69 -25.11 -12.61
N ASN A 3 -11.89 -24.36 -13.71
CA ASN A 3 -10.87 -23.60 -14.42
C ASN A 3 -10.68 -22.17 -13.90
N ILE A 4 -11.49 -21.74 -12.93
CA ILE A 4 -11.44 -20.39 -12.36
C ILE A 4 -11.54 -20.50 -10.84
N ARG A 5 -10.55 -19.94 -10.16
CA ARG A 5 -10.60 -19.69 -8.71
C ARG A 5 -10.51 -18.20 -8.47
N LEU A 6 -11.46 -17.65 -7.71
CA LEU A 6 -11.46 -16.26 -7.28
C LEU A 6 -11.07 -16.18 -5.80
N LEU A 7 -10.26 -15.20 -5.46
CA LEU A 7 -9.88 -14.87 -4.09
C LEU A 7 -10.19 -13.39 -3.85
N GLY A 8 -10.74 -13.09 -2.69
CA GLY A 8 -11.02 -11.73 -2.28
C GLY A 8 -10.91 -11.56 -0.78
N THR A 9 -10.40 -10.41 -0.36
CA THR A 9 -10.36 -10.00 1.05
C THR A 9 -10.80 -8.55 1.16
N TYR A 10 -11.47 -8.21 2.25
CA TYR A 10 -11.80 -6.85 2.61
C TYR A 10 -11.55 -6.66 4.10
N ALA A 11 -11.02 -5.51 4.49
CA ALA A 11 -10.82 -5.13 5.87
C ALA A 11 -11.37 -3.71 6.09
N TYR A 12 -11.95 -3.52 7.27
CA TYR A 12 -12.28 -2.23 7.83
C TYR A 12 -11.52 -2.06 9.15
N THR A 13 -10.90 -0.92 9.34
CA THR A 13 -10.22 -0.53 10.58
C THR A 13 -10.66 0.85 10.99
N HIS A 14 -10.91 1.03 12.29
CA HIS A 14 -11.03 2.32 12.91
C HIS A 14 -9.95 2.39 13.97
N SER A 15 -8.96 3.26 13.77
CA SER A 15 -7.73 3.28 14.55
C SER A 15 -7.35 4.73 14.81
N GLU A 16 -7.90 5.26 15.88
CA GLU A 16 -7.69 6.63 16.34
C GLU A 16 -7.16 6.63 17.78
N TYR A 17 -6.44 7.67 18.15
CA TYR A 17 -6.02 7.90 19.52
C TYR A 17 -7.19 8.40 20.36
N ASP A 18 -7.30 7.87 21.59
CA ASP A 18 -8.27 8.32 22.59
C ASP A 18 -8.08 9.81 22.91
N ASP A 19 -9.16 10.46 23.36
CA ASP A 19 -9.13 11.87 23.73
C ASP A 19 -8.34 12.13 25.03
N GLU A 20 -8.41 11.19 25.98
CA GLU A 20 -7.89 11.33 27.34
C GLU A 20 -7.16 10.07 27.81
N ASP A 21 -6.24 10.22 28.77
CA ASP A 21 -5.64 9.12 29.51
C ASP A 21 -6.56 8.55 30.61
N ASP A 22 -6.13 7.49 31.30
CA ASP A 22 -6.89 6.86 32.39
C ASP A 22 -7.24 7.80 33.57
N ASN A 23 -6.59 8.97 33.66
CA ASN A 23 -6.83 9.98 34.69
C ASN A 23 -7.67 11.17 34.17
N GLY A 24 -8.11 11.14 32.92
CA GLY A 24 -8.88 12.21 32.27
C GLY A 24 -8.03 13.38 31.78
N ASN A 25 -6.70 13.21 31.62
CA ASN A 25 -5.86 14.24 31.02
C ASN A 25 -5.90 14.12 29.49
N PRO A 26 -6.02 15.22 28.74
CA PRO A 26 -6.08 15.17 27.28
C PRO A 26 -4.78 14.62 26.68
N LEU A 27 -4.91 13.76 25.68
CA LEU A 27 -3.78 13.20 24.92
C LEU A 27 -3.38 14.15 23.79
N GLN A 28 -2.07 14.18 23.50
CA GLN A 28 -1.52 15.07 22.47
C GLN A 28 -2.06 14.76 21.07
N PHE A 29 -2.27 13.48 20.76
CA PHE A 29 -2.74 13.01 19.45
C PHE A 29 -4.24 12.68 19.45
N ALA A 30 -5.01 13.13 20.43
CA ALA A 30 -6.45 12.91 20.51
C ALA A 30 -7.16 13.10 19.15
N GLY A 31 -7.85 12.06 18.68
CA GLY A 31 -8.57 12.05 17.41
C GLY A 31 -7.72 11.92 16.14
N ASN A 32 -6.38 11.83 16.24
CA ASN A 32 -5.54 11.46 15.11
C ASN A 32 -5.67 9.97 14.82
N SER A 33 -5.53 9.61 13.54
CA SER A 33 -5.46 8.21 13.11
C SER A 33 -4.05 7.64 13.29
N PHE A 34 -3.96 6.34 13.54
CA PHE A 34 -2.66 5.66 13.64
C PHE A 34 -1.94 5.63 12.29
N ARG A 35 -0.61 5.73 12.34
CA ARG A 35 0.27 5.58 11.18
C ARG A 35 -0.02 4.30 10.40
N ILE A 36 -0.16 4.43 9.08
CA ILE A 36 -0.33 3.34 8.10
C ILE A 36 -1.53 2.43 8.43
N SER A 37 -2.61 3.03 8.92
CA SER A 37 -3.88 2.34 9.23
C SER A 37 -5.02 2.82 8.32
N PRO A 38 -5.03 2.47 7.02
CA PRO A 38 -6.09 2.87 6.10
C PRO A 38 -7.43 2.26 6.54
N GLU A 39 -8.49 3.07 6.61
CA GLU A 39 -9.79 2.63 7.13
C GLU A 39 -10.37 1.47 6.33
N HIS A 40 -10.20 1.51 5.01
CA HIS A 40 -10.67 0.48 4.11
C HIS A 40 -9.51 -0.07 3.29
N SER A 41 -9.47 -1.40 3.16
CA SER A 41 -8.58 -2.05 2.19
C SER A 41 -9.23 -3.30 1.62
N PHE A 42 -8.88 -3.63 0.38
CA PHE A 42 -9.31 -4.88 -0.21
C PHE A 42 -8.26 -5.43 -1.19
N SER A 43 -8.35 -6.74 -1.42
CA SER A 43 -7.61 -7.41 -2.47
C SER A 43 -8.52 -8.33 -3.26
N LEU A 44 -8.27 -8.44 -4.56
CA LEU A 44 -8.95 -9.34 -5.47
C LEU A 44 -7.90 -10.04 -6.34
N ALA A 45 -8.05 -11.35 -6.54
CA ALA A 45 -7.22 -12.11 -7.45
C ALA A 45 -8.02 -13.22 -8.12
N ALA A 46 -7.57 -13.63 -9.30
CA ALA A 46 -8.10 -14.80 -9.97
C ALA A 46 -6.97 -15.73 -10.41
N ASP A 47 -7.26 -17.01 -10.47
CA ASP A 47 -6.43 -18.04 -11.08
C ASP A 47 -7.28 -18.69 -12.16
N ILE A 48 -6.93 -18.44 -13.42
CA ILE A 48 -7.70 -18.86 -14.59
C ILE A 48 -6.83 -19.77 -15.44
N THR A 49 -7.29 -21.00 -15.67
CA THR A 49 -6.65 -21.97 -16.55
C THR A 49 -7.48 -22.15 -17.83
N ILE A 50 -6.84 -21.99 -18.99
CA ILE A 50 -7.47 -22.18 -20.29
C ILE A 50 -6.79 -23.38 -20.96
N PRO A 51 -7.47 -24.54 -21.05
CA PRO A 51 -6.92 -25.70 -21.73
C PRO A 51 -6.68 -25.44 -23.22
N ALA A 52 -5.50 -25.77 -23.72
CA ALA A 52 -5.12 -25.65 -25.13
C ALA A 52 -4.96 -27.02 -25.83
N GLY A 53 -5.62 -28.05 -25.29
CA GLY A 53 -5.60 -29.41 -25.82
C GLY A 53 -4.22 -30.05 -25.67
N GLU A 54 -3.76 -30.76 -26.69
CA GLU A 54 -2.46 -31.47 -26.69
C GLU A 54 -1.23 -30.54 -26.61
N ARG A 55 -1.44 -29.21 -26.65
CA ARG A 55 -0.35 -28.25 -26.51
C ARG A 55 0.02 -28.00 -25.05
N GLY A 56 -0.97 -28.06 -24.15
CA GLY A 56 -0.83 -27.71 -22.74
C GLY A 56 -1.88 -26.71 -22.29
N ASP A 57 -1.56 -25.89 -21.29
CA ASP A 57 -2.50 -25.00 -20.62
C ASP A 57 -1.96 -23.57 -20.56
N PHE A 58 -2.86 -22.59 -20.79
CA PHE A 58 -2.56 -21.20 -20.49
C PHE A 58 -3.03 -20.85 -19.09
N SER A 59 -2.23 -20.06 -18.36
CA SER A 59 -2.62 -19.47 -17.08
C SER A 59 -2.73 -17.94 -17.18
N ILE A 60 -3.80 -17.39 -16.61
CA ILE A 60 -4.03 -15.95 -16.47
C ILE A 60 -4.30 -15.68 -14.98
N VAL A 61 -3.40 -14.93 -14.35
CA VAL A 61 -3.46 -14.63 -12.91
C VAL A 61 -3.42 -13.12 -12.70
N PRO A 62 -4.57 -12.43 -12.77
CA PRO A 62 -4.67 -11.03 -12.38
C PRO A 62 -4.74 -10.89 -10.86
N SER A 63 -4.18 -9.80 -10.33
CA SER A 63 -4.43 -9.36 -8.95
C SER A 63 -4.57 -7.85 -8.87
N TYR A 64 -5.34 -7.40 -7.88
CA TYR A 64 -5.54 -6.00 -7.57
C TYR A 64 -5.58 -5.82 -6.05
N VAL A 65 -4.82 -4.87 -5.53
CA VAL A 65 -4.86 -4.47 -4.13
C VAL A 65 -5.19 -2.99 -4.10
N TRP A 66 -6.11 -2.61 -3.23
CA TRP A 66 -6.48 -1.22 -3.00
C TRP A 66 -6.46 -0.92 -1.51
N LYS A 67 -6.06 0.31 -1.18
CA LYS A 67 -6.08 0.86 0.16
C LYS A 67 -6.62 2.28 0.10
N ASP A 68 -7.39 2.65 1.11
CA ASP A 68 -7.82 4.01 1.30
C ASP A 68 -6.66 4.93 1.70
N HIS A 69 -6.99 6.21 1.83
CA HIS A 69 -6.12 7.21 2.42
C HIS A 69 -5.57 6.78 3.79
N HIS A 70 -4.33 7.17 4.08
CA HIS A 70 -3.74 7.02 5.41
C HIS A 70 -2.60 8.02 5.63
N TYR A 71 -2.29 8.25 6.90
CA TYR A 71 -1.15 9.03 7.34
C TYR A 71 0.10 8.17 7.50
N PHE A 72 1.26 8.77 7.21
CA PHE A 72 2.57 8.18 7.45
C PHE A 72 3.12 8.48 8.83
N GLU A 73 2.53 9.39 9.60
CA GLU A 73 2.95 9.66 10.99
C GLU A 73 1.74 9.84 11.91
N ASP A 74 1.94 9.54 13.20
CA ASP A 74 0.88 9.53 14.23
C ASP A 74 0.37 10.95 14.57
N ASP A 75 1.13 11.98 14.21
CA ASP A 75 0.71 13.37 14.35
C ASP A 75 -0.21 13.86 13.21
N ASN A 76 -0.34 13.05 12.15
CA ASN A 76 -1.16 13.27 10.96
C ASN A 76 -0.76 14.55 10.20
N GLY A 77 0.54 14.86 10.16
CA GLY A 77 1.13 16.00 9.46
C GLY A 77 1.14 17.29 10.28
N TYR A 78 1.16 17.20 11.60
CA TYR A 78 1.12 18.38 12.48
C TYR A 78 2.22 18.38 13.52
N ASP A 79 2.89 19.52 13.60
CA ASP A 79 3.80 19.84 14.70
C ASP A 79 3.03 20.34 15.93
N TYR A 80 3.63 20.15 17.10
CA TYR A 80 3.15 20.68 18.37
C TYR A 80 4.13 21.71 18.91
N ALA A 81 3.86 22.98 18.60
CA ALA A 81 4.71 24.10 19.01
C ALA A 81 4.31 24.59 20.40
N ALA A 82 5.29 24.84 21.28
CA ALA A 82 5.03 25.43 22.58
C ALA A 82 4.35 26.81 22.42
N ASP A 83 3.24 27.02 23.12
CA ASP A 83 2.43 28.25 23.00
C ASP A 83 2.96 29.40 23.89
N GLY A 84 3.98 29.14 24.72
CA GLY A 84 4.54 30.10 25.67
C GLY A 84 3.71 30.31 26.94
N ALA A 85 2.55 29.67 27.06
CA ALA A 85 1.69 29.61 28.24
C ALA A 85 1.80 28.28 29.01
N GLY A 86 2.74 27.42 28.59
CA GLY A 86 2.94 26.09 29.17
C GLY A 86 2.12 24.98 28.49
N GLY A 87 1.48 25.29 27.35
CA GLY A 87 0.79 24.34 26.50
C GLY A 87 1.45 24.18 25.13
N PHE A 88 0.75 23.48 24.24
CA PHE A 88 1.13 23.27 22.86
C PHE A 88 0.01 23.70 21.93
N ALA A 89 0.36 24.34 20.82
CA ALA A 89 -0.54 24.63 19.72
C ALA A 89 -0.22 23.68 18.56
N ARG A 90 -1.26 23.07 18.00
CA ARG A 90 -1.17 22.24 16.79
C ARG A 90 -0.98 23.15 15.58
N VAL A 91 0.12 22.98 14.86
CA VAL A 91 0.48 23.75 13.67
C VAL A 91 0.79 22.80 12.54
N ARG A 92 0.35 23.09 11.32
CA ARG A 92 0.59 22.19 10.18
C ARG A 92 2.10 22.14 9.92
N GLU A 93 2.63 20.93 9.88
CA GLU A 93 4.06 20.74 9.62
C GLU A 93 4.43 21.35 8.27
N SER A 94 5.51 22.14 8.26
CA SER A 94 5.93 22.92 7.11
C SER A 94 7.44 22.87 6.90
N TYR A 95 7.87 22.84 5.64
CA TYR A 95 9.25 23.06 5.26
C TYR A 95 9.69 24.51 5.57
N PRO A 96 11.01 24.78 5.66
CA PRO A 96 11.53 26.13 5.90
C PRO A 96 11.12 27.19 4.86
N ASP A 97 10.66 26.78 3.68
CA ASP A 97 10.14 27.66 2.64
C ASP A 97 8.64 27.99 2.79
N GLY A 98 7.98 27.43 3.81
CA GLY A 98 6.58 27.65 4.14
C GLY A 98 5.59 26.75 3.42
N THR A 99 6.05 25.76 2.64
CA THR A 99 5.19 24.73 2.08
C THR A 99 4.90 23.64 3.11
N PHE A 100 3.72 23.00 3.04
CA PHE A 100 3.35 21.95 3.99
C PHE A 100 4.00 20.61 3.64
N VAL A 101 4.33 19.83 4.66
CA VAL A 101 4.83 18.46 4.48
C VAL A 101 3.63 17.53 4.28
N GLU A 102 3.55 16.84 3.14
CA GLU A 102 2.52 15.84 2.89
C GLU A 102 2.96 14.47 3.42
N GLU A 103 2.61 14.21 4.67
CA GLU A 103 2.85 12.94 5.36
C GLU A 103 1.65 12.01 5.29
N GLU A 104 1.03 11.98 4.11
CA GLU A 104 -0.13 11.16 3.85
C GLU A 104 -0.04 10.56 2.45
N GLN A 105 -0.85 9.54 2.23
CA GLN A 105 -1.02 8.93 0.93
C GLN A 105 -2.51 8.84 0.66
N ASP A 106 -2.94 9.43 -0.45
CA ASP A 106 -4.29 9.26 -1.00
C ASP A 106 -4.60 7.78 -1.26
N ALA A 107 -5.90 7.48 -1.34
CA ALA A 107 -6.35 6.15 -1.75
C ALA A 107 -5.74 5.76 -3.09
N TYR A 108 -5.23 4.53 -3.17
CA TYR A 108 -4.52 4.04 -4.35
C TYR A 108 -4.75 2.54 -4.55
N GLY A 109 -4.52 2.07 -5.78
CA GLY A 109 -4.62 0.65 -6.06
C GLY A 109 -3.65 0.16 -7.13
N VAL A 110 -3.07 -1.01 -6.88
CA VAL A 110 -2.03 -1.59 -7.71
C VAL A 110 -2.53 -2.87 -8.36
N ALA A 111 -2.53 -2.89 -9.69
CA ALA A 111 -2.88 -4.06 -10.50
C ALA A 111 -1.63 -4.82 -10.95
N ASN A 112 -1.69 -6.14 -10.93
CA ASN A 112 -0.66 -7.03 -11.46
C ASN A 112 -1.29 -8.08 -12.36
N LEU A 113 -0.51 -8.61 -13.30
CA LEU A 113 -0.95 -9.66 -14.21
C LEU A 113 0.19 -10.62 -14.52
N ARG A 114 -0.03 -11.91 -14.29
CA ARG A 114 0.82 -12.98 -14.82
C ARG A 114 0.09 -13.71 -15.94
N LEU A 115 0.78 -13.90 -17.05
CA LEU A 115 0.37 -14.77 -18.15
C LEU A 115 1.39 -15.90 -18.26
N GLY A 116 0.93 -17.14 -18.33
CA GLY A 116 1.78 -18.32 -18.43
C GLY A 116 1.29 -19.33 -19.45
N PHE A 117 2.20 -20.20 -19.87
CA PHE A 117 1.91 -21.39 -20.64
C PHE A 117 2.74 -22.54 -20.08
N ASP A 118 2.08 -23.66 -19.81
CA ASP A 118 2.67 -24.90 -19.37
C ASP A 118 2.40 -25.96 -20.44
N SER A 119 3.42 -26.74 -20.79
CA SER A 119 3.29 -27.82 -21.78
C SER A 119 2.39 -28.96 -21.29
N ALA A 120 1.79 -29.72 -22.22
CA ALA A 120 0.84 -30.78 -21.88
C ALA A 120 1.38 -31.90 -20.99
N ASP A 121 2.70 -32.11 -20.97
CA ASP A 121 3.38 -33.07 -20.12
C ASP A 121 4.00 -32.44 -18.86
N ASP A 122 3.70 -31.16 -18.61
CA ASP A 122 4.23 -30.33 -17.53
C ASP A 122 5.78 -30.24 -17.51
N ALA A 123 6.46 -30.68 -18.56
CA ALA A 123 7.92 -30.80 -18.61
C ALA A 123 8.61 -29.45 -18.76
N TRP A 124 7.94 -28.45 -19.34
CA TRP A 124 8.43 -27.09 -19.44
C TRP A 124 7.29 -26.06 -19.42
N GLY A 125 7.64 -24.82 -19.09
CA GLY A 125 6.70 -23.70 -19.15
C GLY A 125 7.41 -22.36 -19.30
N VAL A 126 6.63 -21.36 -19.71
CA VAL A 126 7.07 -19.95 -19.87
C VAL A 126 6.04 -19.02 -19.24
N TYR A 127 6.48 -17.86 -18.78
CA TYR A 127 5.56 -16.85 -18.26
C TYR A 127 6.12 -15.43 -18.41
N VAL A 128 5.19 -14.48 -18.39
CA VAL A 128 5.45 -13.05 -18.21
C VAL A 128 4.65 -12.55 -17.02
N LEU A 129 5.23 -11.62 -16.26
CA LEU A 129 4.61 -10.99 -15.10
C LEU A 129 4.77 -9.47 -15.23
N GLY A 130 3.65 -8.77 -15.26
CA GLY A 130 3.57 -7.33 -15.08
C GLY A 130 3.19 -7.01 -13.64
N GLU A 131 4.03 -6.24 -12.94
CA GLU A 131 3.75 -5.66 -11.64
C GLU A 131 3.44 -4.17 -11.81
N ASN A 132 2.44 -3.67 -11.09
CA ASN A 132 1.93 -2.31 -11.24
C ASN A 132 1.66 -1.93 -12.72
N ILE A 133 0.80 -2.70 -13.39
CA ILE A 133 0.61 -2.65 -14.84
C ILE A 133 -0.01 -1.34 -15.35
N PHE A 134 -0.52 -0.50 -14.46
CA PHE A 134 -1.03 0.83 -14.80
C PHE A 134 -0.10 1.96 -14.39
N ASP A 135 1.10 1.64 -13.89
CA ASP A 135 2.12 2.61 -13.45
C ASP A 135 1.57 3.59 -12.39
N GLU A 136 0.86 3.05 -11.41
CA GLU A 136 0.35 3.83 -10.28
C GLU A 136 1.52 4.40 -9.48
N GLU A 137 1.56 5.73 -9.34
CA GLU A 137 2.51 6.42 -8.48
C GLU A 137 1.94 6.52 -7.07
N TYR A 138 2.65 5.95 -6.09
CA TYR A 138 2.27 6.00 -4.69
C TYR A 138 3.51 6.02 -3.80
N LEU A 139 3.33 6.46 -2.56
CA LEU A 139 4.31 6.47 -1.49
C LEU A 139 4.05 5.29 -0.55
N ILE A 140 5.11 4.79 0.06
CA ILE A 140 5.02 3.77 1.12
C ILE A 140 5.53 4.28 2.46
N ASP A 141 6.18 5.44 2.46
CA ASP A 141 6.69 6.06 3.67
C ASP A 141 7.07 7.53 3.45
N VAL A 142 6.78 8.36 4.45
CA VAL A 142 7.22 9.74 4.66
C VAL A 142 7.40 9.87 6.19
N GLY A 143 8.29 10.73 6.71
CA GLY A 143 8.27 11.01 8.16
C GLY A 143 9.22 10.24 9.09
N ASN A 144 10.08 9.37 8.57
CA ASN A 144 11.16 8.71 9.36
C ASN A 144 11.99 9.69 10.22
N THR A 145 12.94 9.20 11.04
CA THR A 145 13.80 10.00 11.97
C THR A 145 14.35 11.34 11.43
N GLY A 146 14.52 11.49 10.11
CA GLY A 146 14.84 12.77 9.47
C GLY A 146 13.77 13.87 9.59
N GLY A 147 12.48 13.54 9.69
CA GLY A 147 11.36 14.48 9.84
C GLY A 147 11.49 15.35 11.09
N ALA A 148 11.95 14.77 12.20
CA ALA A 148 12.29 15.50 13.44
C ALA A 148 13.37 16.58 13.27
N PHE A 149 14.08 16.60 12.13
CA PHE A 149 15.08 17.62 11.76
C PHE A 149 14.67 18.45 10.53
N GLY A 150 13.43 18.34 10.06
CA GLY A 150 12.94 18.95 8.82
C GLY A 150 13.49 18.31 7.54
N LEU A 151 13.98 17.06 7.63
CA LEU A 151 14.63 16.32 6.54
C LEU A 151 13.87 15.01 6.25
N HIS A 152 12.61 15.14 5.84
CA HIS A 152 11.74 14.02 5.46
C HIS A 152 12.41 13.11 4.42
N THR A 153 12.49 11.82 4.72
CA THR A 153 12.82 10.82 3.71
C THR A 153 11.52 10.33 3.07
N ILE A 154 11.44 10.44 1.75
CA ILE A 154 10.26 10.02 0.98
C ILE A 154 10.58 8.72 0.25
N ILE A 155 9.80 7.68 0.52
CA ILE A 155 9.98 6.36 -0.09
C ILE A 155 8.81 6.06 -1.03
N ARG A 156 9.14 5.90 -2.32
CA ARG A 156 8.15 5.54 -3.33
C ARG A 156 7.82 4.05 -3.30
N GLY A 157 6.58 3.77 -3.67
CA GLY A 157 6.11 2.46 -4.05
C GLY A 157 6.86 1.87 -5.23
N LYS A 158 6.62 0.58 -5.49
CA LYS A 158 7.28 -0.10 -6.61
C LYS A 158 6.77 0.47 -7.94
N PRO A 159 7.66 0.85 -8.86
CA PRO A 159 7.25 1.31 -10.19
C PRO A 159 6.69 0.14 -11.01
N GLN A 160 6.16 0.43 -12.19
CA GLN A 160 5.84 -0.61 -13.17
C GLN A 160 7.07 -1.48 -13.48
N MET A 161 6.88 -2.80 -13.42
CA MET A 161 7.92 -3.78 -13.77
C MET A 161 7.38 -4.87 -14.68
N LEU A 162 8.18 -5.25 -15.69
CA LEU A 162 7.92 -6.40 -16.55
C LEU A 162 9.01 -7.45 -16.31
N LYS A 163 8.59 -8.69 -16.03
CA LYS A 163 9.45 -9.85 -15.81
C LYS A 163 9.03 -10.97 -16.75
N ALA A 164 9.98 -11.81 -17.13
CA ALA A 164 9.72 -13.03 -17.91
C ALA A 164 10.55 -14.18 -17.35
N GLY A 165 10.06 -15.40 -17.51
CA GLY A 165 10.77 -16.59 -17.06
C GLY A 165 10.38 -17.84 -17.85
N ALA A 166 11.22 -18.85 -17.75
CA ALA A 166 11.00 -20.17 -18.32
C ALA A 166 11.55 -21.22 -17.35
N TYR A 167 11.01 -22.44 -17.39
CA TYR A 167 11.50 -23.56 -16.58
C TYR A 167 11.41 -24.88 -17.36
N ILE A 168 12.20 -25.87 -16.94
CA ILE A 168 12.20 -27.26 -17.42
C ILE A 168 12.26 -28.17 -16.19
N LYS A 169 11.47 -29.25 -16.16
CA LYS A 169 11.45 -30.29 -15.13
C LYS A 169 12.14 -31.55 -15.67
N PHE A 170 12.93 -32.22 -14.83
CA PHE A 170 13.67 -33.45 -15.15
C PHE A 170 13.27 -34.59 -14.20
#